data_AF-A0A537PAT1-F1
#
_entry.id   AF-A0A537PAT1-F1
#
_cell.length_a   1.000
_cell.length_b   1.000
_cell.length_c   1.000
_cell.angle_alpha   90.00
_cell.angle_beta   90.00
_cell.angle_gamma   90.00
#
_symmetry.space_group_name_H-M   'P 1'
#
loop_
_entity.id
_entity.type
_entity.pdbx_description
1 polymer ?
#
loop_
_entity_poly.entity_id
_entity_poly.type
_entity_poly.pdbx_seq_one_letter_code
_entity_poly.pdbx_strand_id
1 'polypeptide(L)'
;ISATEAWHTVLALSPDDALTFEGERRRRLVGMAAAPAQIGFAAELVLAADTFIITPVGRIADGARARAEGDEVRTVIAGHHWFTDWGRDTMISLEGLTLAAGRAIEARWILRTFAHYVRDGLIPNLFPEGQNQGLYHTADAT
;
A
#
# COMPACT_ATOMS: atom_id res chain seq x y z
N ILE A 1 18.61 -8.62 4.02
CA ILE A 1 17.22 -9.02 3.70
C ILE A 1 17.17 -10.54 3.84
N SER A 2 16.57 -11.06 4.91
CA SER A 2 16.31 -12.51 5.02
C SER A 2 14.84 -12.73 4.71
N ALA A 3 14.54 -13.55 3.69
CA ALA A 3 13.19 -14.00 3.44
C ALA A 3 12.75 -14.94 4.56
N THR A 4 11.53 -14.77 5.06
CA THR A 4 10.89 -15.69 6.03
C THR A 4 10.06 -16.76 5.34
N GLU A 5 10.08 -16.79 4.01
CA GLU A 5 9.34 -17.74 3.18
C GLU A 5 9.99 -19.12 3.18
N ALA A 6 9.18 -20.15 2.92
CA ALA A 6 9.68 -21.52 2.79
C ALA A 6 10.60 -21.66 1.57
N TRP A 7 11.61 -22.53 1.66
CA TRP A 7 12.63 -22.68 0.60
C TRP A 7 12.03 -23.06 -0.77
N HIS A 8 10.94 -23.83 -0.78
CA HIS A 8 10.24 -24.18 -2.01
C HIS A 8 9.58 -22.98 -2.70
N THR A 9 9.19 -21.94 -1.94
CA THR A 9 8.69 -20.67 -2.48
C THR A 9 9.84 -19.85 -3.07
N VAL A 10 10.95 -19.73 -2.32
CA VAL A 10 12.14 -19.00 -2.77
C VAL A 10 12.74 -19.61 -4.04
N LEU A 11 12.76 -20.93 -4.12
CA LEU A 11 13.24 -21.67 -5.29
C LEU A 11 12.18 -21.87 -6.38
N ALA A 12 10.98 -21.32 -6.24
CA ALA A 12 9.93 -21.48 -7.24
C ALA A 12 10.24 -20.78 -8.57
N LEU A 13 11.16 -19.81 -8.56
CA LEU A 13 11.61 -19.07 -9.73
C LEU A 13 13.13 -19.16 -9.86
N SER A 14 13.63 -19.30 -11.09
CA SER A 14 15.06 -19.15 -11.33
C SER A 14 15.48 -17.68 -11.14
N PRO A 15 16.76 -17.40 -10.83
CA PRO A 15 17.26 -16.03 -10.72
C PRO A 15 17.02 -15.19 -12.00
N ASP A 16 17.14 -15.81 -13.18
CA ASP A 16 16.93 -15.14 -14.46
C ASP A 16 15.45 -14.82 -14.69
N ASP A 17 14.54 -15.72 -14.31
CA ASP A 17 13.11 -15.46 -14.35
C ASP A 17 12.73 -14.34 -13.37
N ALA A 18 13.27 -14.35 -12.15
CA ALA A 18 13.02 -13.32 -11.14
C ALA A 18 13.46 -11.94 -11.63
N LEU A 19 14.65 -11.83 -12.25
CA LEU A 19 15.14 -10.59 -12.83
C LEU A 19 14.25 -10.11 -13.99
N THR A 20 13.83 -11.04 -14.85
CA THR A 20 12.94 -10.74 -15.97
C THR A 20 11.59 -10.22 -15.49
N PHE A 21 10.96 -10.90 -14.53
CA PHE A 21 9.68 -10.48 -13.96
C PHE A 21 9.76 -9.14 -13.23
N GLU A 22 10.85 -8.88 -12.50
CA GLU A 22 11.04 -7.56 -11.87
C GLU A 22 11.21 -6.46 -12.94
N GLY A 23 11.93 -6.73 -14.02
CA GLY A 23 12.05 -5.80 -15.15
C GLY A 23 10.71 -5.52 -15.85
N GLU A 24 9.86 -6.53 -16.01
CA GLU A 24 8.49 -6.37 -16.53
C GLU A 24 7.60 -5.59 -15.58
N ARG A 25 7.67 -5.91 -14.28
CA ARG A 25 6.90 -5.25 -13.24
C ARG A 25 7.24 -3.75 -13.16
N ARG A 26 8.52 -3.38 -13.16
CA ARG A 26 8.97 -1.97 -13.17
C ARG A 26 8.47 -1.24 -14.40
N ARG A 27 8.59 -1.84 -15.60
CA ARG A 27 8.07 -1.26 -16.85
C ARG A 27 6.56 -1.04 -16.79
N ARG A 28 5.80 -1.99 -16.24
CA ARG A 28 4.36 -1.86 -16.05
C ARG A 28 4.00 -0.71 -15.10
N LEU A 29 4.67 -0.63 -13.94
CA LEU A 29 4.43 0.44 -12.96
C LEU A 29 4.67 1.83 -13.56
N VAL A 30 5.82 2.02 -14.22
CA VAL A 30 6.14 3.30 -14.88
C VAL A 30 5.18 3.57 -16.03
N GLY A 31 4.84 2.57 -16.85
CA GLY A 31 3.93 2.74 -17.98
C GLY A 31 2.48 3.08 -17.61
N MET A 32 2.05 2.78 -16.38
CA MET A 32 0.73 3.15 -15.87
C MET A 32 0.66 4.60 -15.40
N ALA A 33 1.79 5.21 -15.03
CA ALA A 33 1.82 6.56 -14.47
C ALA A 33 1.50 7.64 -15.52
N ALA A 34 1.18 8.85 -15.07
CA ALA A 34 0.98 9.98 -15.98
C ALA A 34 2.24 10.25 -16.81
N ALA A 35 2.11 10.69 -18.08
CA ALA A 35 3.24 10.85 -19.01
C ALA A 35 4.48 11.59 -18.43
N PRO A 36 4.35 12.68 -17.66
CA PRO A 36 5.51 13.34 -17.04
C PRO A 36 6.24 12.47 -15.99
N ALA A 37 5.53 11.54 -15.36
CA ALA A 37 6.05 10.61 -14.35
C ALA A 37 6.66 9.34 -14.95
N GLN A 38 6.70 9.20 -16.28
CA GLN A 38 7.24 8.01 -16.95
C GLN A 38 8.75 8.10 -17.25
N ILE A 39 9.39 9.24 -16.96
CA ILE A 39 10.78 9.50 -17.36
C ILE A 39 11.64 10.06 -16.23
N GLY A 40 12.95 9.80 -16.31
CA GLY A 40 13.97 10.38 -15.44
C GLY A 40 13.68 10.16 -13.96
N PHE A 41 13.90 11.20 -13.15
CA PHE A 41 13.70 11.13 -11.70
C PHE A 41 12.25 10.81 -11.30
N ALA A 42 11.26 11.28 -12.06
CA ALA A 42 9.86 11.04 -11.73
C ALA A 42 9.48 9.55 -11.90
N ALA A 43 10.09 8.84 -12.86
CA ALA A 43 9.93 7.38 -12.98
C ALA A 43 10.47 6.64 -11.76
N GLU A 44 11.60 7.08 -11.21
CA GLU A 44 12.15 6.50 -9.97
C GLU A 44 11.22 6.76 -8.76
N LEU A 45 10.53 7.91 -8.72
CA LEU A 45 9.52 8.16 -7.69
C LEU A 45 8.31 7.23 -7.83
N VAL A 46 7.87 6.90 -9.05
CA VAL A 46 6.80 5.91 -9.29
C VAL A 46 7.22 4.53 -8.77
N LEU A 47 8.47 4.14 -9.01
CA LEU A 47 9.00 2.87 -8.51
C LEU A 47 9.14 2.87 -6.98
N ALA A 48 9.57 3.98 -6.39
CA ALA A 48 9.66 4.12 -4.94
C ALA A 48 8.27 4.07 -4.28
N ALA A 49 7.26 4.69 -4.88
CA ALA A 49 5.88 4.74 -4.38
C ALA A 49 5.30 3.33 -4.16
N ASP A 50 5.67 2.38 -5.01
CA ASP A 50 5.22 1.01 -4.88
C ASP A 50 5.58 0.36 -3.54
N THR A 51 6.75 0.68 -2.99
CA THR A 51 7.23 0.12 -1.71
C THR A 51 6.44 0.57 -0.48
N PHE A 52 5.59 1.59 -0.63
CA PHE A 52 4.75 2.11 0.45
C PHE A 52 3.36 1.49 0.46
N ILE A 53 2.88 0.95 -0.67
CA ILE A 53 1.54 0.37 -0.77
C ILE A 53 1.61 -1.12 -0.46
N ILE A 54 1.04 -1.52 0.67
CA ILE A 54 1.13 -2.89 1.19
C ILE A 54 -0.23 -3.53 1.39
N THR A 55 -0.21 -4.86 1.53
CA THR A 55 -1.34 -5.63 2.08
C THR A 55 -1.07 -5.92 3.56
N PRO A 56 -1.90 -5.45 4.50
CA PRO A 56 -1.69 -5.68 5.93
C PRO A 56 -2.05 -7.12 6.31
N VAL A 57 -1.04 -7.99 6.42
CA VAL A 57 -1.19 -9.44 6.67
C VAL A 57 -1.88 -9.79 8.01
N GLY A 58 -1.84 -8.91 9.01
CA GLY A 58 -2.50 -9.13 10.30
C GLY A 58 -4.01 -8.86 10.32
N ARG A 59 -4.58 -8.26 9.27
CA ARG A 59 -5.97 -7.80 9.23
C ARG A 59 -6.89 -8.78 8.50
N ILE A 60 -6.99 -9.99 9.04
CA ILE A 60 -7.74 -11.09 8.42
C ILE A 60 -9.22 -10.74 8.21
N ALA A 61 -9.85 -10.10 9.20
CA ALA A 61 -11.26 -9.70 9.13
C ALA A 61 -11.52 -8.67 8.02
N ASP A 62 -10.64 -7.68 7.87
CA ASP A 62 -10.75 -6.70 6.79
C ASP A 62 -10.49 -7.36 5.44
N GLY A 63 -9.54 -8.30 5.37
CA GLY A 63 -9.28 -9.13 4.20
C GLY A 63 -10.52 -9.88 3.72
N ALA A 64 -11.23 -10.52 4.65
CA ALA A 64 -12.47 -11.23 4.35
C ALA A 64 -13.59 -10.27 3.89
N ARG A 65 -13.73 -9.11 4.53
CA ARG A 65 -14.73 -8.10 4.17
C ARG A 65 -14.49 -7.52 2.78
N ALA A 66 -13.26 -7.06 2.51
CA ALA A 66 -12.90 -6.49 1.21
C ALA A 66 -13.19 -7.49 0.08
N ARG A 67 -12.80 -8.77 0.25
CA ARG A 67 -13.07 -9.81 -0.74
C ARG A 67 -14.57 -10.03 -0.99
N ALA A 68 -15.39 -9.95 0.06
CA ALA A 68 -16.84 -10.05 -0.08
C ALA A 68 -17.45 -8.90 -0.89
N GLU A 69 -16.78 -7.74 -0.91
CA GLU A 69 -17.17 -6.55 -1.68
C GLU A 69 -16.49 -6.48 -3.07
N GLY A 70 -15.72 -7.49 -3.46
CA GLY A 70 -14.95 -7.52 -4.71
C GLY A 70 -13.68 -6.67 -4.68
N ASP A 71 -13.19 -6.36 -3.49
CA ASP A 71 -12.02 -5.51 -3.25
C ASP A 71 -10.85 -6.27 -2.63
N GLU A 72 -9.69 -5.61 -2.59
CA GLU A 72 -8.56 -6.03 -1.79
C GLU A 72 -8.27 -5.05 -0.65
N VAL A 73 -7.68 -5.54 0.43
CA VAL A 73 -7.18 -4.65 1.49
C VAL A 73 -5.83 -4.09 1.06
N ARG A 74 -5.72 -2.76 1.09
CA ARG A 74 -4.48 -2.03 0.90
C ARG A 74 -4.36 -0.94 1.96
N THR A 75 -3.12 -0.65 2.32
CA THR A 75 -2.77 0.48 3.20
C THR A 75 -1.42 1.05 2.79
N VAL A 76 -1.05 2.19 3.39
CA VAL A 76 0.24 2.86 3.17
C VAL A 76 1.08 2.76 4.43
N ILE A 77 2.28 2.19 4.33
CA ILE A 77 3.29 2.30 5.40
C ILE A 77 3.74 3.76 5.46
N ALA A 78 3.72 4.40 6.63
CA ALA A 78 4.13 5.81 6.75
C ALA A 78 5.65 6.01 6.61
N GLY A 79 6.45 4.97 6.82
CA GLY A 79 7.91 5.04 6.69
C GLY A 79 8.64 3.76 7.07
N HIS A 80 9.62 3.37 6.24
CA HIS A 80 10.47 2.23 6.54
C HIS A 80 11.51 2.56 7.62
N HIS A 81 11.83 1.68 8.57
CA HIS A 81 11.32 0.31 8.78
C HIS A 81 10.43 0.17 10.03
N TRP A 82 10.18 1.27 10.77
CA TRP A 82 9.51 1.24 12.07
C TRP A 82 8.12 1.87 12.10
N PHE A 83 7.67 2.50 11.01
CA PHE A 83 6.34 3.07 10.98
C PHE A 83 5.34 2.09 10.36
N THR A 84 4.16 2.08 10.94
CA THR A 84 2.99 1.33 10.47
C THR A 84 2.14 2.25 9.59
N ASP A 85 0.90 1.90 9.32
CA ASP A 85 -0.02 2.77 8.60
C ASP A 85 -0.68 3.82 9.52
N TRP A 86 -0.50 5.08 9.13
CA TRP A 86 -1.01 6.24 9.83
C TRP A 86 -2.05 6.95 8.99
N GLY A 87 -3.17 7.33 9.63
CA GLY A 87 -4.31 8.01 9.00
C GLY A 87 -3.89 9.21 8.17
N ARG A 88 -3.31 10.19 8.85
CA ARG A 88 -2.81 11.44 8.27
C ARG A 88 -1.83 11.20 7.12
N ASP A 89 -0.77 10.43 7.37
CA ASP A 89 0.32 10.20 6.41
C ASP A 89 -0.22 9.53 5.14
N THR A 90 -1.15 8.58 5.29
CA THR A 90 -1.84 7.96 4.16
C THR A 90 -2.63 8.98 3.37
N MET A 91 -3.45 9.81 4.03
CA MET A 91 -4.30 10.77 3.32
C MET A 91 -3.51 11.87 2.61
N ILE A 92 -2.41 12.33 3.21
CA ILE A 92 -1.51 13.31 2.57
C ILE A 92 -0.81 12.69 1.35
N SER A 93 -0.34 11.45 1.46
CA SER A 93 0.46 10.80 0.42
C SER A 93 -0.36 10.09 -0.66
N LEU A 94 -1.66 9.87 -0.44
CA LEU A 94 -2.52 9.03 -1.28
C LEU A 94 -2.44 9.41 -2.75
N GLU A 95 -2.61 10.70 -3.07
CA GLU A 95 -2.60 11.18 -4.47
C GLU A 95 -1.26 10.89 -5.16
N GLY A 96 -0.14 11.19 -4.50
CA GLY A 96 1.20 10.98 -5.05
C GLY A 96 1.55 9.50 -5.21
N LEU A 97 1.20 8.67 -4.22
CA LEU A 97 1.50 7.24 -4.22
C LEU A 97 0.59 6.44 -5.16
N THR A 98 -0.61 6.95 -5.46
CA THR A 98 -1.60 6.23 -6.25
C THR A 98 -1.98 6.94 -7.55
N LEU A 99 -2.68 8.07 -7.49
CA LEU A 99 -3.29 8.71 -8.65
C LEU A 99 -2.23 9.21 -9.64
N ALA A 100 -1.20 9.90 -9.15
CA ALA A 100 -0.08 10.34 -10.00
C ALA A 100 0.69 9.15 -10.62
N ALA A 101 0.72 8.02 -9.92
CA ALA A 101 1.31 6.76 -10.35
C ALA A 101 0.37 5.88 -11.21
N GLY A 102 -0.85 6.32 -11.51
CA GLY A 102 -1.82 5.57 -12.32
C GLY A 102 -2.51 4.40 -11.61
N ARG A 103 -2.48 4.36 -10.27
CA ARG A 103 -2.94 3.26 -9.41
C ARG A 103 -4.29 3.57 -8.74
N ALA A 104 -5.27 3.99 -9.53
CA ALA A 104 -6.58 4.43 -9.02
C ALA A 104 -7.37 3.32 -8.30
N ILE A 105 -7.16 2.05 -8.69
CA ILE A 105 -7.80 0.90 -8.04
C ILE A 105 -7.26 0.76 -6.61
N GLU A 106 -5.95 0.85 -6.41
CA GLU A 106 -5.35 0.83 -5.08
C GLU A 106 -5.77 2.03 -4.23
N ALA A 107 -5.89 3.22 -4.82
CA ALA A 107 -6.45 4.39 -4.13
C ALA A 107 -7.83 4.09 -3.54
N ARG A 108 -8.71 3.49 -4.36
CA ARG A 108 -10.06 3.09 -3.96
C ARG A 108 -10.04 2.05 -2.84
N TRP A 109 -9.19 1.04 -2.94
CA TRP A 109 -9.04 0.01 -1.92
C TRP A 109 -8.54 0.57 -0.58
N ILE A 110 -7.57 1.50 -0.61
CA ILE A 110 -7.07 2.19 0.59
C ILE A 110 -8.21 2.99 1.22
N LEU A 111 -8.90 3.84 0.46
CA LEU A 111 -10.00 4.66 0.97
C LEU A 111 -11.12 3.84 1.59
N ARG A 112 -11.51 2.73 0.95
CA ARG A 112 -12.53 1.81 1.50
C ARG A 112 -12.07 1.12 2.77
N THR A 113 -10.81 0.67 2.80
CA THR A 113 -10.21 0.11 4.03
C THR A 113 -10.31 1.12 5.17
N PHE A 114 -9.96 2.39 4.93
CA PHE A 114 -9.97 3.45 5.93
C PHE A 114 -11.38 3.86 6.34
N ALA A 115 -12.35 3.84 5.42
CA ALA A 115 -13.74 4.18 5.68
C ALA A 115 -14.37 3.30 6.76
N HIS A 116 -13.96 2.02 6.86
CA HIS A 116 -14.44 1.11 7.91
C HIS A 116 -13.98 1.48 9.33
N TYR A 117 -12.95 2.31 9.44
CA TYR A 117 -12.44 2.77 10.74
C TYR A 117 -12.91 4.19 11.07
N VAL A 118 -13.74 4.82 10.24
CA VAL A 118 -14.30 6.12 10.59
C VAL A 118 -15.17 5.99 11.83
N ARG A 119 -14.84 6.78 12.85
CA ARG A 119 -15.59 6.85 14.11
C ARG A 119 -15.76 8.31 14.50
N ASP A 120 -16.99 8.71 14.78
CA ASP A 120 -17.33 10.09 15.14
C ASP A 120 -16.87 11.13 14.11
N GLY A 121 -16.84 10.74 12.82
CA GLY A 121 -16.39 11.60 11.72
C GLY A 121 -14.86 11.73 11.59
N LEU A 122 -14.09 10.90 12.31
CA LEU A 122 -12.64 10.93 12.30
C LEU A 122 -12.05 9.63 11.77
N ILE A 123 -10.98 9.74 10.99
CA ILE A 123 -10.12 8.62 10.59
C ILE A 123 -9.10 8.38 11.71
N PRO A 124 -8.78 7.12 12.06
CA PRO A 124 -7.77 6.85 13.08
C PRO A 124 -6.39 7.32 12.62
N ASN A 125 -5.63 7.93 13.52
CA ASN A 125 -4.25 8.30 13.22
C ASN A 125 -3.29 7.12 13.34
N LEU A 126 -3.58 6.16 14.21
CA LEU A 126 -2.89 4.87 14.27
C LEU A 126 -3.93 3.77 14.13
N PHE A 127 -3.74 2.90 13.13
CA PHE A 127 -4.63 1.77 12.94
C PHE A 127 -4.45 0.73 14.06
N PRO A 128 -5.52 0.01 14.43
CA PRO A 128 -5.44 -1.10 15.38
C PRO A 128 -4.43 -2.16 14.92
N GLU A 129 -3.54 -2.55 15.82
CA GLU A 129 -2.70 -3.75 15.68
C GLU A 129 -3.03 -4.74 16.80
N GLY A 130 -3.44 -5.96 16.44
CA GLY A 130 -3.78 -7.01 17.40
C GLY A 130 -4.96 -6.63 18.30
N GLN A 131 -4.72 -6.51 19.61
CA GLN A 131 -5.75 -6.11 20.59
C GLN A 131 -5.76 -4.61 20.90
N ASN A 132 -4.87 -3.81 20.29
CA ASN A 132 -4.83 -2.37 20.55
C ASN A 132 -5.97 -1.64 19.85
N GLN A 133 -6.65 -0.74 20.57
CA GLN A 133 -7.63 0.16 19.98
C GLN A 133 -6.93 1.21 19.12
N GLY A 134 -7.52 1.58 17.99
CA GLY A 134 -7.01 2.66 17.14
C GLY A 134 -6.96 3.99 17.90
N LEU A 135 -5.99 4.84 17.58
CA LEU A 135 -5.85 6.15 18.20
C LEU A 135 -6.57 7.23 17.38
N TYR A 136 -7.55 7.90 17.99
CA TYR A 136 -8.38 8.94 17.37
C TYR A 136 -8.12 10.30 18.01
N HIS A 137 -6.84 10.69 18.09
CA HIS A 137 -6.40 11.85 18.88
C HIS A 137 -6.21 13.13 18.06
N THR A 138 -6.72 13.22 16.82
CA THR A 138 -6.43 14.42 16.03
C THR A 138 -7.57 14.82 15.10
N ALA A 139 -7.91 16.11 15.16
CA ALA A 139 -8.97 16.75 14.41
C ALA A 139 -8.55 17.15 12.97
N ASP A 140 -7.35 16.77 12.54
CA ASP A 140 -6.80 17.06 11.21
C ASP A 140 -6.92 15.89 10.22
N ALA A 141 -7.46 14.75 10.67
CA ALA A 141 -7.84 13.61 9.85
C ALA A 141 -9.37 13.55 9.76
N THR A 142 -9.95 14.33 8.85
CA THR A 142 -11.39 14.41 8.54
C THR A 142 -11.67 14.05 7.10
#